data_AF-K2A1F2-F1
#
_entry.id   AF-K2A1F2-F1
#
_cell.length_a   1.000
_cell.length_b   1.000
_cell.length_c   1.000
_cell.angle_alpha   90.00
_cell.angle_beta   90.00
_cell.angle_gamma   90.00
#
_symmetry.space_group_name_H-M   'P 1'
#
loop_
_entity.id
_entity.type
_entity.pdbx_description
1 polymer ?
#
loop_
_entity_poly.entity_id
_entity_poly.type
_entity_poly.pdbx_seq_one_letter_code
_entity_poly.pdbx_strand_id
1 'polypeptide(L)'
;MIKNIKKKIAGIIITGLASILVIPYIITNYLALCEKERLLKEKEEEEEAFQKSISNKYGGPPTPYDHTWLSVLKIHGYLKAGRSNEPVSDYLIKLKRPDLKTVSAEDGSFIFEMYNHFYPKFELEVFDKKGYKVAAKNVEFKNEYRDCSIKIDEATVEIFL
;
A
#
# COMPACT_ATOMS: atom_id res chain seq x y z
N MET A 1 7.91 -48.93 -62.71
CA MET A 1 8.82 -48.76 -61.54
C MET A 1 9.77 -47.56 -61.64
N ILE A 2 10.52 -47.38 -62.73
CA ILE A 2 11.58 -46.35 -62.84
C ILE A 2 11.09 -44.90 -62.63
N LYS A 3 9.87 -44.55 -63.09
CA LYS A 3 9.29 -43.20 -62.91
C LYS A 3 9.06 -42.81 -61.44
N ASN A 4 8.74 -43.77 -60.57
CA ASN A 4 8.48 -43.51 -59.14
C ASN A 4 9.79 -43.30 -58.36
N ILE A 5 10.88 -43.96 -58.77
CA ILE A 5 12.21 -43.79 -58.16
C ILE A 5 12.76 -42.41 -58.48
N LYS A 6 12.64 -41.95 -59.74
CA LYS A 6 13.08 -40.61 -60.14
C LYS A 6 12.35 -39.48 -59.40
N LYS A 7 11.04 -39.62 -59.15
CA LYS A 7 10.26 -38.65 -58.36
C LYS A 7 10.70 -38.59 -56.89
N LYS A 8 11.01 -39.72 -56.26
CA LYS A 8 11.52 -39.75 -54.87
C LYS A 8 12.89 -39.08 -54.75
N ILE A 9 13.81 -39.31 -55.70
CA ILE A 9 15.14 -38.70 -55.70
C ILE A 9 15.04 -37.18 -55.93
N ALA A 10 14.19 -36.73 -56.86
CA ALA A 10 13.95 -35.30 -57.07
C ALA A 10 13.40 -34.60 -55.82
N GLY A 11 12.50 -35.25 -55.09
CA GLY A 11 11.99 -34.75 -53.81
C GLY A 11 13.10 -34.55 -52.77
N ILE A 12 13.98 -35.53 -52.58
CA ILE A 12 15.10 -35.45 -51.64
C ILE A 12 16.06 -34.31 -52.00
N ILE A 13 16.36 -34.11 -53.29
CA ILE A 13 17.24 -33.03 -53.75
C ILE A 13 16.60 -31.66 -53.48
N ILE A 14 15.31 -31.50 -53.76
CA ILE A 14 14.59 -30.24 -53.51
C ILE A 14 14.54 -29.94 -52.00
N THR A 15 14.25 -30.95 -51.16
CA THR A 15 14.25 -30.78 -49.70
C THR A 15 15.65 -30.43 -49.18
N GLY A 16 16.70 -31.09 -49.67
CA GLY A 16 18.08 -30.77 -49.30
C GLY A 16 18.48 -29.34 -49.68
N LEU A 17 18.12 -28.89 -50.89
CA LEU A 17 18.38 -27.51 -51.33
C LEU A 17 17.59 -26.48 -50.52
N ALA A 18 16.34 -26.79 -50.17
CA ALA A 18 15.54 -25.92 -49.30
C ALA A 18 16.15 -25.80 -47.89
N SER A 19 16.64 -26.90 -47.32
CA SER A 19 17.33 -26.89 -46.01
C SER A 19 18.62 -26.06 -46.05
N ILE A 20 19.40 -26.14 -47.13
CA ILE A 20 20.64 -25.35 -47.30
C ILE A 20 20.35 -23.85 -47.35
N LEU A 21 19.19 -23.42 -47.83
CA LEU A 21 18.81 -22.00 -47.86
C LEU A 21 18.21 -21.49 -46.55
N VAL A 22 17.45 -22.33 -45.85
CA VAL A 22 16.73 -21.93 -44.62
C VAL A 22 17.66 -21.93 -43.39
N ILE A 23 18.59 -22.89 -43.31
CA ILE A 23 19.48 -23.02 -42.14
C ILE A 23 20.38 -21.77 -41.94
N PRO A 24 21.06 -21.22 -42.97
CA PRO A 24 21.86 -20.01 -42.81
C PRO A 24 21.02 -18.82 -42.33
N TYR A 25 19.80 -18.67 -42.86
CA TYR A 25 18.89 -17.58 -42.48
C TYR A 25 18.51 -17.65 -41.00
N ILE A 26 18.17 -18.84 -40.50
CA ILE A 26 17.85 -19.05 -39.07
C ILE A 26 19.07 -18.74 -38.19
N ILE A 27 20.26 -19.19 -38.59
CA ILE A 27 21.50 -18.94 -37.83
C ILE A 27 21.80 -17.44 -37.78
N THR A 28 21.69 -16.72 -38.90
CA THR A 28 21.95 -15.27 -38.94
C THR A 28 20.97 -14.47 -38.07
N ASN A 29 19.68 -14.83 -38.09
CA ASN A 29 18.68 -14.18 -37.23
C ASN A 29 18.93 -14.47 -35.74
N TYR A 30 19.33 -15.69 -35.40
CA TYR A 30 19.67 -16.04 -34.03
C TYR A 30 20.90 -15.27 -33.53
N LEU A 31 21.96 -15.17 -34.34
CA LEU A 31 23.14 -14.39 -33.99
C LEU A 31 22.83 -12.90 -33.81
N ALA A 32 22.01 -12.31 -34.68
CA ALA A 32 21.57 -10.93 -34.55
C ALA A 32 20.73 -10.67 -33.29
N LEU A 33 19.89 -11.63 -32.89
CA LEU A 33 19.14 -11.58 -31.63
C LEU A 33 20.08 -11.62 -30.42
N CYS A 34 21.06 -12.53 -30.42
CA CYS A 34 22.05 -12.62 -29.35
C CYS A 34 22.90 -11.35 -29.22
N GLU A 35 23.32 -10.75 -30.34
CA GLU A 35 24.08 -9.51 -30.34
C GLU A 35 23.26 -8.33 -29.82
N LYS A 36 21.99 -8.25 -30.21
CA LYS A 36 21.05 -7.23 -29.69
C LYS A 36 20.85 -7.36 -28.19
N GLU A 37 20.68 -8.58 -27.67
CA GLU A 37 20.55 -8.83 -26.24
C GLU A 37 21.84 -8.48 -25.47
N ARG A 38 23.01 -8.76 -26.05
CA ARG A 38 24.29 -8.37 -25.44
C ARG A 38 24.42 -6.85 -25.33
N LEU A 39 24.10 -6.12 -26.39
CA LEU A 39 24.14 -4.65 -26.41
C LEU A 39 23.12 -4.01 -25.45
N LEU A 40 21.97 -4.64 -25.26
CA LEU A 40 20.98 -4.21 -24.25
C LEU A 40 21.53 -4.35 -22.83
N LYS A 41 22.13 -5.50 -22.52
CA LYS A 41 22.76 -5.74 -21.21
C LYS A 41 23.93 -4.81 -20.93
N GLU A 42 24.80 -4.60 -21.92
CA GLU A 42 25.92 -3.64 -21.79
C GLU A 42 25.41 -2.22 -21.47
N LYS A 43 24.30 -1.79 -22.08
CA LYS A 43 23.67 -0.49 -21.76
C LYS A 43 23.06 -0.44 -20.37
N GLU A 44 22.38 -1.49 -19.93
CA GLU A 44 21.81 -1.58 -18.59
C GLU A 44 22.91 -1.53 -17.53
N GLU A 45 24.01 -2.26 -17.73
CA GLU A 45 25.18 -2.24 -16.84
C GLU A 45 25.87 -0.87 -16.81
N GLU A 46 25.99 -0.19 -17.96
CA GLU A 46 26.51 1.18 -18.03
C GLU A 46 25.60 2.19 -17.28
N GLU A 47 24.27 2.06 -17.41
CA GLU A 47 23.32 2.91 -16.72
C GLU A 47 23.33 2.68 -15.20
N GLU A 48 23.39 1.42 -14.76
CA GLU A 48 23.56 1.07 -13.34
C GLU A 48 24.89 1.60 -12.77
N ALA A 49 25.99 1.45 -13.52
CA ALA A 49 27.30 1.96 -13.12
C ALA A 49 27.30 3.50 -13.03
N PHE A 50 26.64 4.18 -13.97
CA PHE A 50 26.48 5.63 -13.95
C PHE A 50 25.66 6.09 -12.74
N GLN A 51 24.49 5.48 -12.49
CA GLN A 51 23.65 5.78 -11.33
C GLN A 51 24.38 5.54 -10.01
N LYS A 52 25.16 4.46 -9.93
CA LYS A 52 26.00 4.14 -8.77
C LYS A 52 27.14 5.15 -8.57
N SER A 53 27.70 5.70 -9.66
CA SER A 53 28.71 6.75 -9.58
C SER A 53 28.11 8.07 -9.07
N ILE A 54 26.90 8.42 -9.51
CA ILE A 54 26.17 9.61 -9.05
C ILE A 54 25.80 9.45 -7.57
N SER A 55 25.28 8.29 -7.18
CA SER A 55 24.83 8.04 -5.80
C SER A 55 25.97 8.11 -4.79
N ASN A 56 27.17 7.67 -5.17
CA ASN A 56 28.37 7.79 -4.34
C ASN A 56 28.87 9.24 -4.19
N LYS A 57 28.58 10.12 -5.15
CA LYS A 57 29.08 11.51 -5.17
C LYS A 57 28.09 12.53 -4.59
N TYR A 58 26.79 12.29 -4.75
CA TYR A 58 25.73 13.24 -4.38
C TYR A 58 24.66 12.64 -3.46
N GLY A 59 24.83 11.39 -3.00
CA GLY A 59 23.78 10.63 -2.34
C GLY A 59 22.87 9.94 -3.37
N GLY A 60 22.23 8.84 -2.98
CA GLY A 60 21.27 8.14 -3.83
C GLY A 60 20.13 9.06 -4.29
N PRO A 61 19.42 8.70 -5.37
CA PRO A 61 18.21 9.42 -5.75
C PRO A 61 17.31 9.52 -4.51
N PRO A 62 16.70 10.69 -4.25
CA PRO A 62 15.83 10.85 -3.10
C PRO A 62 14.77 9.76 -3.15
N THR A 63 14.58 9.04 -2.04
CA THR A 63 13.46 8.12 -1.88
C THR A 63 12.20 8.87 -2.32
N PRO A 64 11.40 8.35 -3.26
CA PRO A 64 10.21 9.03 -3.71
C PRO A 64 9.38 9.40 -2.47
N TYR A 65 9.04 10.68 -2.36
CA TYR A 65 8.28 11.20 -1.24
C TYR A 65 6.96 10.44 -1.19
N ASP A 66 6.74 9.66 -0.13
CA ASP A 66 5.50 8.92 0.03
C ASP A 66 4.38 9.94 0.23
N HIS A 67 3.56 10.15 -0.80
CA HIS A 67 2.42 11.07 -0.78
C HIS A 67 1.25 10.53 0.06
N THR A 68 1.49 9.63 1.02
CA THR A 68 0.46 9.25 1.98
C THR A 68 0.08 10.48 2.79
N TRP A 69 -1.15 10.96 2.52
CA TRP A 69 -1.76 12.08 3.21
C TRP A 69 -1.65 11.90 4.71
N LEU A 70 -1.22 12.94 5.43
CA LEU A 70 -1.32 12.94 6.88
C LEU A 70 -2.80 12.84 7.25
N SER A 71 -3.21 11.68 7.77
CA SER A 71 -4.59 11.46 8.19
C SER A 71 -4.68 11.71 9.69
N VAL A 72 -5.49 12.68 10.09
CA VAL A 72 -5.76 12.99 11.50
C VAL A 72 -7.19 12.58 11.82
N LEU A 73 -7.36 11.79 12.88
CA LEU A 73 -8.66 11.38 13.39
C LEU A 73 -8.84 11.95 14.79
N LYS A 74 -9.90 12.74 14.97
CA LYS A 74 -10.26 13.31 16.27
C LYS A 74 -11.59 12.78 16.74
N ILE A 75 -11.60 12.25 17.96
CA ILE A 75 -12.84 11.83 18.64
C ILE A 75 -13.03 12.78 19.81
N HIS A 76 -14.07 13.60 19.73
CA HIS A 76 -14.54 14.42 20.84
C HIS A 76 -15.70 13.69 21.51
N GLY A 77 -15.66 13.53 22.82
CA GLY A 77 -16.76 12.88 23.51
C GLY A 77 -17.09 13.49 24.85
N TYR A 78 -18.30 13.18 25.32
CA TYR A 78 -18.86 13.65 26.57
C TYR A 78 -19.52 12.49 27.32
N LEU A 79 -19.17 12.33 28.60
CA LEU A 79 -19.80 11.40 29.51
C LEU A 79 -20.83 12.13 30.36
N LYS A 80 -22.05 11.59 30.42
CA LYS A 80 -23.14 12.14 31.23
C LYS A 80 -23.82 11.03 32.03
N ALA A 81 -24.31 11.35 33.23
CA ALA A 81 -25.14 10.46 34.01
C ALA A 81 -26.51 10.29 33.34
N GLY A 82 -26.96 9.05 33.12
CA GLY A 82 -28.18 8.78 32.34
C GLY A 82 -29.48 9.33 32.94
N ARG A 83 -29.51 9.61 34.24
CA ARG A 83 -30.70 10.18 34.92
C ARG A 83 -30.71 11.70 35.03
N SER A 84 -29.57 12.31 35.37
CA SER A 84 -29.49 13.75 35.61
C SER A 84 -28.95 14.53 34.42
N ASN A 85 -28.41 13.84 33.41
CA ASN A 85 -27.69 14.44 32.28
C ASN A 85 -26.49 15.30 32.70
N GLU A 86 -26.07 15.17 33.96
CA GLU A 86 -24.92 15.89 34.51
C GLU A 86 -23.62 15.24 34.03
N PRO A 87 -22.55 16.03 33.81
CA PRO A 87 -21.26 15.51 33.41
C PRO A 87 -20.67 14.60 34.49
N VAL A 88 -19.95 13.56 34.07
CA VAL A 88 -19.26 12.62 34.96
C VAL A 88 -17.77 12.57 34.69
N SER A 89 -16.97 12.85 35.72
CA SER A 89 -15.52 12.95 35.65
C SER A 89 -14.81 11.71 36.21
N ASP A 90 -13.50 11.60 35.96
CA ASP A 90 -12.61 10.55 36.47
C ASP A 90 -12.96 9.12 36.00
N TYR A 91 -13.68 8.97 34.90
CA TYR A 91 -13.88 7.66 34.28
C TYR A 91 -12.75 7.39 33.29
N LEU A 92 -12.27 6.15 33.26
CA LEU A 92 -11.23 5.74 32.31
C LEU A 92 -11.91 5.35 31.00
N ILE A 93 -11.59 6.07 29.92
CA ILE A 93 -12.05 5.77 28.57
C ILE A 93 -10.91 5.11 27.81
N LYS A 94 -11.17 3.92 27.27
CA LYS A 94 -10.22 3.20 26.43
C LYS A 94 -10.74 3.10 25.03
N LEU A 95 -9.92 3.49 24.08
CA LEU A 95 -10.07 3.09 22.70
C LEU A 95 -9.43 1.71 22.55
N LYS A 96 -10.18 0.72 22.07
CA LYS A 96 -9.68 -0.67 22.02
C LYS A 96 -8.58 -0.86 20.98
N ARG A 97 -8.68 -0.11 19.88
CA ARG A 97 -7.76 -0.17 18.73
C ARG A 97 -7.70 1.21 18.09
N PRO A 98 -6.55 1.92 18.15
CA PRO A 98 -5.35 1.60 18.94
C PRO A 98 -5.64 1.61 20.45
N ASP A 99 -4.88 0.88 21.27
CA ASP A 99 -5.02 0.82 22.75
C ASP A 99 -4.62 2.15 23.39
N LEU A 100 -5.42 3.18 23.14
CA LEU A 100 -5.28 4.51 23.71
C LEU A 100 -6.21 4.66 24.90
N LYS A 101 -5.76 5.43 25.88
CA LYS A 101 -6.48 5.63 27.13
C LYS A 101 -6.53 7.12 27.45
N THR A 102 -7.67 7.58 27.91
CA THR A 102 -7.87 8.95 28.41
C THR A 102 -8.82 8.91 29.60
N VAL A 103 -8.96 10.03 30.31
CA VAL A 103 -9.83 10.16 31.47
C VAL A 103 -10.82 11.30 31.21
N SER A 104 -12.07 11.15 31.64
CA SER A 104 -13.05 12.23 31.51
C SER A 104 -12.70 13.39 32.45
N ALA A 105 -12.72 14.60 31.90
CA ALA A 105 -12.52 15.84 32.63
C ALA A 105 -13.73 16.16 33.54
N GLU A 106 -13.61 17.22 34.34
CA GLU A 106 -14.67 17.69 35.26
C GLU A 106 -15.98 18.02 34.54
N ASP A 107 -15.91 18.52 33.31
CA ASP A 107 -17.05 18.79 32.43
C ASP A 107 -17.55 17.54 31.68
N GLY A 108 -17.02 16.36 32.01
CA GLY A 108 -17.34 15.08 31.38
C GLY A 108 -16.71 14.90 30.00
N SER A 109 -15.94 15.86 29.50
CA SER A 109 -15.35 15.80 28.17
C SER A 109 -14.13 14.87 28.11
N PHE A 110 -13.88 14.31 26.93
CA PHE A 110 -12.66 13.58 26.61
C PHE A 110 -12.33 13.70 25.13
N ILE A 111 -11.03 13.59 24.80
CA ILE A 111 -10.54 13.71 23.42
C ILE A 111 -9.56 12.58 23.13
N PHE A 112 -9.69 11.99 21.94
CA PHE A 112 -8.63 11.20 21.29
C PHE A 112 -8.21 11.88 20.00
N GLU A 113 -6.89 11.97 19.80
CA GLU A 113 -6.29 12.42 18.55
C GLU A 113 -5.31 11.36 18.05
N MET A 114 -5.47 10.95 16.80
CA MET A 114 -4.70 9.86 16.19
C MET A 114 -4.21 10.27 14.82
N TYR A 115 -3.00 9.82 14.47
CA TYR A 115 -2.35 10.13 13.20
C TYR A 115 -2.12 8.86 12.38
N ASN A 116 -2.30 8.95 11.06
CA ASN A 116 -2.02 7.90 10.07
C ASN A 116 -2.59 6.53 10.45
N HIS A 117 -3.89 6.53 10.74
CA HIS A 117 -4.54 5.36 11.29
C HIS A 117 -5.34 4.59 10.23
N PHE A 118 -5.28 3.25 10.27
CA PHE A 118 -5.83 2.38 9.23
C PHE A 118 -7.07 1.57 9.65
N TYR A 119 -7.53 1.65 10.90
CA TYR A 119 -8.70 0.86 11.32
C TYR A 119 -10.01 1.48 10.82
N PRO A 120 -10.92 0.65 10.27
CA PRO A 120 -12.19 1.11 9.73
C PRO A 120 -13.25 1.36 10.81
N LYS A 121 -13.02 0.88 12.04
CA LYS A 121 -13.98 0.92 13.14
C LYS A 121 -13.25 1.12 14.45
N PHE A 122 -13.86 1.93 15.31
CA PHE A 122 -13.33 2.30 16.60
C PHE A 122 -14.38 1.97 17.67
N GLU A 123 -13.94 1.30 18.72
CA GLU A 123 -14.77 0.92 19.87
C GLU A 123 -14.19 1.61 21.10
N LEU A 124 -15.02 2.44 21.74
CA LEU A 124 -14.75 3.06 23.03
C LEU A 124 -15.33 2.18 24.13
N GLU A 125 -14.57 1.99 25.20
CA GLU A 125 -14.99 1.32 26.42
C GLU A 125 -14.78 2.27 27.59
N VAL A 126 -15.81 2.45 28.42
CA VAL A 126 -15.74 3.28 29.62
C VAL A 126 -15.64 2.36 30.84
N PHE A 127 -14.71 2.67 31.73
CA PHE A 127 -14.46 1.95 32.96
C PHE A 127 -14.66 2.87 34.17
N ASP A 128 -15.26 2.34 35.23
CA ASP A 128 -15.40 3.03 36.49
C ASP A 128 -14.07 3.13 37.26
N LYS A 129 -14.08 3.85 38.39
CA LYS A 129 -12.91 4.00 39.29
C LYS A 129 -12.41 2.67 39.87
N LYS A 130 -13.25 1.62 39.86
CA LYS A 130 -12.91 0.29 40.34
C LYS A 130 -12.35 -0.61 39.21
N GLY A 131 -12.32 -0.12 37.97
CA GLY A 131 -11.83 -0.83 36.80
C GLY A 131 -12.86 -1.74 36.13
N TYR A 132 -14.13 -1.65 36.49
CA TYR A 132 -15.21 -2.39 35.82
C TYR A 132 -15.69 -1.63 34.59
N LYS A 133 -15.88 -2.36 33.48
CA LYS A 133 -16.46 -1.82 32.25
C LYS A 133 -17.93 -1.48 32.49
N VAL A 134 -18.28 -0.21 32.31
CA VAL A 134 -19.64 0.32 32.53
C VAL A 134 -20.37 0.62 31.23
N ALA A 135 -19.66 0.96 30.16
CA ALA A 135 -20.27 1.22 28.86
C ALA A 135 -19.33 0.85 27.69
N ALA A 136 -19.92 0.64 26.52
CA ALA A 136 -19.20 0.51 25.25
C ALA A 136 -19.95 1.25 24.14
N LYS A 137 -19.21 1.90 23.24
CA LYS A 137 -19.79 2.65 22.12
C LYS A 137 -18.91 2.51 20.88
N ASN A 138 -19.53 2.22 19.74
CA ASN A 138 -18.85 2.33 18.45
C ASN A 138 -18.82 3.80 18.01
N VAL A 139 -17.70 4.22 17.44
CA VAL A 139 -17.52 5.58 16.91
C VAL A 139 -17.66 5.53 15.40
N GLU A 140 -18.58 6.35 14.89
CA GLU A 140 -18.77 6.56 13.47
C GLU A 140 -18.24 7.95 13.11
N PHE A 141 -17.31 8.00 12.17
CA PHE A 141 -16.72 9.25 11.68
C PHE A 141 -17.55 9.78 10.52
N LYS A 142 -17.78 11.09 10.54
CA LYS A 142 -18.25 11.82 9.36
C LYS A 142 -16.99 12.36 8.69
N ASN A 143 -16.74 11.95 7.44
CA ASN A 143 -15.60 12.49 6.69
C ASN A 143 -15.87 13.98 6.46
N GLU A 144 -15.14 14.87 7.12
CA GLU A 144 -15.51 16.29 7.16
C GLU A 144 -14.51 17.23 6.47
N TYR A 145 -13.27 16.81 6.16
CA TYR A 145 -12.36 17.75 5.46
C TYR A 145 -11.26 17.11 4.60
N ARG A 146 -11.02 17.71 3.43
CA ARG A 146 -9.87 17.46 2.56
C ARG A 146 -9.21 18.79 2.21
N ASP A 147 -8.01 19.03 2.74
CA ASP A 147 -7.10 20.05 2.23
C ASP A 147 -5.89 19.33 1.61
N CYS A 148 -5.30 19.87 0.55
CA CYS A 148 -4.37 19.26 -0.43
C CYS A 148 -3.15 18.46 0.10
N SER A 149 -2.97 18.36 1.43
CA SER A 149 -1.94 17.57 2.10
C SER A 149 -2.37 16.87 3.41
N ILE A 150 -3.55 17.21 3.97
CA ILE A 150 -4.01 16.69 5.27
C ILE A 150 -5.49 16.30 5.15
N LYS A 151 -5.81 15.08 5.59
CA LYS A 151 -7.18 14.61 5.74
C LYS A 151 -7.53 14.62 7.23
N ILE A 152 -8.56 15.38 7.62
CA ILE A 152 -9.05 15.41 9.00
C ILE A 152 -10.44 14.81 9.03
N ASP A 153 -10.62 13.77 9.85
CA ASP A 153 -11.90 13.12 10.09
C ASP A 153 -12.26 13.31 11.58
N GLU A 154 -13.41 13.92 11.85
CA GLU A 154 -13.87 14.21 13.21
C GLU A 154 -15.12 13.38 13.57
N ALA A 155 -15.22 13.00 14.83
CA ALA A 155 -16.39 12.31 15.38
C ALA A 155 -16.74 12.88 16.76
N THR A 156 -18.03 13.15 16.97
CA THR A 156 -18.56 13.58 18.27
C THR A 156 -19.41 12.47 18.89
N VAL A 157 -19.11 12.07 20.12
CA VAL A 157 -19.74 10.92 20.78
C VAL A 157 -20.26 11.30 22.18
N GLU A 158 -21.54 11.08 22.41
CA GLU A 158 -22.13 11.16 23.75
C GLU A 158 -22.38 9.75 24.32
N ILE A 159 -21.95 9.54 25.57
CA ILE A 159 -22.12 8.28 26.30
C ILE A 159 -22.86 8.58 27.60
N PHE A 160 -23.99 7.89 27.79
CA PHE A 160 -24.78 7.94 29.00
C PHE A 160 -24.46 6.71 29.85
N LEU A 161 -24.14 6.93 31.13
CA LEU A 161 -23.87 5.88 32.13
C LEU A 161 -25.12 5.56 32.97
#